data_AF-A0A438KFL3-F1
#
_entry.id   AF-A0A438KFL3-F1
#
_cell.length_a   1.000
_cell.length_b   1.000
_cell.length_c   1.000
_cell.angle_alpha   90.00
_cell.angle_beta   90.00
_cell.angle_gamma   90.00
#
_symmetry.space_group_name_H-M   'P 1'
#
loop_
_entity.id
_entity.type
_entity.pdbx_description
1 polymer ?
#
loop_
_entity_poly.entity_id
_entity_poly.type
_entity_poly.pdbx_seq_one_letter_code
_entity_poly.pdbx_strand_id
1 'polypeptide(L)'
;MPTESDKWGWKHVSVFGGFDKGSGTKRWKCNHCNLRYNGSYSRVRAHLLGFTGVGVKSCPAIDRSLREAFQILEEERLARKKKRTSGSGKTGKRIRTSQPSVTCVWKTIAKEDVDDIVARFFYADGLDFNIVNSPYFLEMTKAIAAFGPGYEPPTTEKLSDLF
;
A
#
# COMPACT_ATOMS: atom_id res chain seq x y z
N MET A 1 2.44 -16.51 14.99
CA MET A 1 2.87 -15.25 14.33
C MET A 1 4.21 -15.53 13.66
N PRO A 2 4.42 -15.28 12.36
CA PRO A 2 5.75 -15.43 11.77
C PRO A 2 6.72 -14.53 12.51
N THR A 3 7.84 -15.10 12.95
CA THR A 3 8.86 -14.37 13.71
C THR A 3 9.52 -13.32 12.82
N GLU A 4 10.10 -12.27 13.38
CA GLU A 4 10.70 -11.18 12.60
C GLU A 4 11.79 -11.68 11.63
N SER A 5 12.40 -12.82 11.95
CA SER A 5 13.40 -13.59 11.20
C SER A 5 12.84 -14.36 10.00
N ASP A 6 11.53 -14.65 9.94
CA ASP A 6 10.93 -15.45 8.85
C ASP A 6 10.66 -14.65 7.58
N LYS A 7 10.91 -13.34 7.59
CA LYS A 7 10.69 -12.48 6.43
C LYS A 7 11.71 -12.82 5.34
N TRP A 8 11.24 -13.01 4.11
CA TRP A 8 12.05 -13.44 2.96
C TRP A 8 13.35 -12.64 2.80
N GLY A 9 13.31 -11.32 3.04
CA GLY A 9 14.50 -10.45 2.90
C GLY A 9 15.64 -10.80 3.86
N TRP A 10 15.35 -11.37 5.04
CA TRP A 10 16.40 -11.80 5.98
C TRP A 10 17.15 -13.05 5.51
N LYS A 11 16.56 -13.86 4.62
CA LYS A 11 17.25 -15.03 4.04
C LYS A 11 18.40 -14.65 3.11
N HIS A 12 18.42 -13.41 2.62
CA HIS A 12 19.42 -12.89 1.69
C HIS A 12 20.45 -11.96 2.34
N VAL A 13 20.42 -11.83 3.67
CA VAL A 13 21.37 -10.99 4.42
C VAL A 13 21.81 -11.69 5.70
N SER A 14 23.09 -11.58 6.05
CA SER A 14 23.62 -12.06 7.32
C SER A 14 23.66 -10.93 8.34
N VAL A 15 22.99 -11.11 9.47
CA VAL A 15 23.02 -10.16 10.61
C VAL A 15 24.21 -10.51 11.50
N PHE A 16 25.10 -9.55 11.77
CA PHE A 16 26.35 -9.78 12.51
C PHE A 16 26.48 -8.93 13.79
N GLY A 17 25.39 -8.35 14.25
CA GLY A 17 25.33 -7.64 15.53
C GLY A 17 24.07 -6.78 15.69
N GLY A 18 23.58 -6.68 16.94
CA GLY A 18 22.59 -5.70 17.35
C GLY A 18 23.26 -4.44 17.93
N PHE A 19 22.56 -3.32 17.91
CA PHE A 19 22.83 -2.28 18.90
C PHE A 19 22.17 -2.67 20.23
N ASP A 20 22.66 -2.08 21.33
CA ASP A 20 22.22 -2.31 22.71
C ASP A 20 20.71 -2.38 22.88
N LYS A 21 20.28 -3.10 23.93
CA LYS A 21 18.94 -3.61 24.33
C LYS A 21 17.74 -2.62 24.23
N GLY A 22 17.55 -1.97 23.10
CA GLY A 22 16.50 -0.97 22.87
C GLY A 22 16.51 -0.33 21.47
N SER A 23 17.60 -0.41 20.71
CA SER A 23 17.63 0.10 19.33
C SER A 23 17.23 -1.00 18.35
N GLY A 24 16.08 -0.85 17.68
CA GLY A 24 15.60 -1.75 16.62
C GLY A 24 16.45 -1.79 15.34
N THR A 25 17.69 -1.27 15.40
CA THR A 25 18.62 -1.16 14.27
C THR A 25 19.58 -2.35 14.28
N LYS A 26 19.49 -3.19 13.25
CA LYS A 26 20.38 -4.36 13.06
C LYS A 26 21.52 -3.99 12.11
N ARG A 27 22.71 -4.56 12.32
CA ARG A 27 23.81 -4.50 11.35
C ARG A 27 23.78 -5.76 10.50
N TRP A 28 23.72 -5.59 9.19
CA TRP A 28 23.54 -6.70 8.26
C TRP A 28 24.44 -6.55 7.04
N LYS A 29 24.81 -7.70 6.47
CA LYS A 29 25.65 -7.83 5.28
C LYS A 29 24.81 -8.49 4.19
N CYS A 30 24.80 -7.95 2.98
CA CYS A 30 24.14 -8.60 1.86
C CYS A 30 24.94 -9.81 1.39
N ASN A 31 24.27 -10.95 1.16
CA ASN A 31 24.93 -12.17 0.69
C ASN A 31 25.27 -12.12 -0.81
N HIS A 32 24.63 -11.22 -1.57
CA HIS A 32 24.83 -11.09 -3.02
C HIS A 32 25.97 -10.14 -3.38
N CYS A 33 26.05 -8.97 -2.74
CA CYS A 33 27.10 -7.97 -3.03
C CYS A 33 28.11 -7.78 -1.90
N ASN A 34 27.98 -8.50 -0.79
CA ASN A 34 28.85 -8.39 0.40
C ASN A 34 28.91 -7.01 1.08
N LEU A 35 28.12 -6.02 0.62
CA LEU A 35 28.04 -4.70 1.24
C LEU A 35 27.38 -4.77 2.62
N ARG A 36 27.93 -4.00 3.56
CA ARG A 36 27.46 -3.90 4.94
C ARG A 36 26.61 -2.65 5.11
N TYR A 37 25.48 -2.80 5.77
CA TYR A 37 24.53 -1.73 6.05
C TYR A 37 24.00 -1.82 7.47
N ASN A 38 23.56 -0.66 7.97
CA ASN A 38 22.97 -0.52 9.29
C ASN A 38 21.50 -0.16 9.06
N GLY A 39 20.56 -0.89 9.63
CA GLY A 39 19.16 -0.60 9.39
C GLY A 39 18.17 -1.66 9.84
N SER A 40 16.91 -1.27 9.81
CA SER A 40 15.78 -2.18 9.93
C SER A 40 15.48 -2.86 8.59
N TYR A 41 14.51 -3.78 8.61
CA TYR A 41 14.04 -4.52 7.43
C TYR A 41 13.71 -3.65 6.20
N SER A 42 13.29 -2.39 6.40
CA SER A 42 13.01 -1.47 5.29
C SER A 42 14.24 -1.21 4.42
N ARG A 43 15.43 -1.10 5.04
CA ARG A 43 16.70 -0.89 4.34
C ARG A 43 17.18 -2.17 3.63
N VAL A 44 16.93 -3.33 4.21
CA VAL A 44 17.17 -4.65 3.57
C VAL A 44 16.35 -4.76 2.29
N ARG A 45 15.04 -4.45 2.36
CA ARG A 45 14.16 -4.46 1.19
C ARG A 45 14.57 -3.46 0.12
N ALA A 46 14.91 -2.22 0.51
CA ALA A 46 15.35 -1.20 -0.44
C ALA A 46 16.60 -1.66 -1.22
N HIS A 47 17.54 -2.31 -0.55
CA HIS A 47 18.72 -2.88 -1.19
C HIS A 47 18.40 -4.01 -2.19
N LEU A 48 17.58 -4.97 -1.78
CA LEU A 48 17.23 -6.14 -2.61
C LEU A 48 16.31 -5.76 -3.77
N LEU A 49 15.27 -4.96 -3.52
CA LEU A 49 14.28 -4.52 -4.52
C LEU A 49 14.73 -3.31 -5.33
N GLY A 50 15.74 -2.57 -4.88
CA GLY A 50 16.37 -1.50 -5.66
C GLY A 50 15.66 -0.15 -5.54
N PHE A 51 14.90 0.04 -4.46
CA PHE A 51 14.32 1.35 -4.16
C PHE A 51 15.42 2.34 -3.80
N THR A 52 15.45 3.47 -4.49
CA THR A 52 16.34 4.58 -4.19
C THR A 52 15.72 5.50 -3.11
N GLY A 53 16.53 6.36 -2.48
CA GLY A 53 16.04 7.37 -1.53
C GLY A 53 15.91 6.93 -0.07
N VAL A 54 16.34 5.70 0.28
CA VAL A 54 16.26 5.18 1.67
C VAL A 54 17.64 5.14 2.37
N GLY A 55 18.64 5.83 1.81
CA GLY A 55 20.01 5.86 2.33
C GLY A 55 20.77 4.54 2.18
N VAL A 56 20.37 3.68 1.23
CA VAL A 56 21.00 2.40 0.92
C VAL A 56 21.06 2.25 -0.60
N LYS A 57 22.21 1.83 -1.13
CA LYS A 57 22.37 1.61 -2.58
C LYS A 57 21.64 0.33 -2.99
N SER A 58 21.15 0.25 -4.22
CA SER A 58 20.64 -1.00 -4.79
C SER A 58 21.74 -2.05 -4.85
N CYS A 59 21.39 -3.33 -4.73
CA CYS A 59 22.36 -4.40 -4.87
C CYS A 59 22.83 -4.50 -6.33
N PRO A 60 24.14 -4.36 -6.61
CA PRO A 60 24.68 -4.48 -7.97
C PRO A 60 24.74 -5.93 -8.47
N ALA A 61 24.71 -6.91 -7.56
CA ALA A 61 24.84 -8.33 -7.87
C ALA A 61 23.48 -9.04 -8.10
N ILE A 62 22.36 -8.33 -7.92
CA ILE A 62 21.02 -8.90 -8.14
C ILE A 62 20.58 -8.55 -9.55
N ASP A 63 20.46 -9.59 -10.37
CA ASP A 63 19.92 -9.50 -11.72
C ASP A 63 18.44 -9.06 -11.72
N ARG A 64 17.98 -8.53 -12.87
CA ARG A 64 16.61 -8.07 -13.06
C ARG A 64 15.58 -9.18 -12.78
N SER A 65 15.86 -10.40 -13.21
CA SER A 65 14.99 -11.57 -13.00
C SER A 65 14.79 -11.89 -11.50
N LEU A 66 15.87 -11.87 -10.72
CA LEU A 66 15.81 -12.09 -9.27
C LEU A 66 15.09 -10.95 -8.54
N ARG A 67 15.23 -9.71 -9.03
CA ARG A 67 14.53 -8.55 -8.47
C ARG A 67 13.00 -8.67 -8.62
N GLU A 68 12.55 -9.15 -9.77
CA GLU A 68 11.13 -9.40 -10.05
C GLU A 68 10.57 -10.52 -9.15
N ALA A 69 11.32 -11.62 -8.96
CA ALA A 69 10.95 -12.69 -8.03
C ALA A 69 10.79 -12.18 -6.58
N PHE A 70 11.71 -11.31 -6.13
CA PHE A 70 11.61 -10.68 -4.82
C PHE A 70 10.43 -9.70 -4.70
N GLN A 71 10.05 -9.06 -5.80
CA GLN A 71 8.91 -8.16 -5.83
C GLN A 71 7.59 -8.93 -5.65
N ILE A 72 7.45 -10.09 -6.31
CA ILE A 72 6.31 -10.99 -6.16
C ILE A 72 6.16 -11.45 -4.70
N LEU A 73 7.26 -11.86 -4.06
CA LEU A 73 7.26 -12.28 -2.66
C LEU A 73 6.85 -11.13 -1.70
N GLU A 74 7.21 -9.90 -2.02
CA GLU A 74 6.81 -8.75 -1.21
C GLU A 74 5.35 -8.37 -1.43
N GLU A 75 4.85 -8.46 -2.66
CA GLU A 75 3.44 -8.26 -3.00
C GLU A 75 2.56 -9.32 -2.32
N GLU A 76 2.94 -10.58 -2.36
CA GLU A 76 2.28 -11.67 -1.65
C GLU A 76 2.22 -11.44 -0.15
N ARG A 77 3.31 -10.92 0.44
CA ARG A 77 3.36 -10.54 1.86
C ARG A 77 2.40 -9.40 2.18
N LEU A 78 2.27 -8.41 1.30
CA LEU A 78 1.34 -7.29 1.47
C LEU A 78 -0.12 -7.75 1.33
N ALA A 79 -0.42 -8.63 0.37
CA ALA A 79 -1.74 -9.24 0.21
C ALA A 79 -2.16 -10.06 1.45
N ARG A 80 -1.26 -10.88 2.00
CA ARG A 80 -1.49 -11.61 3.26
C ARG A 80 -1.69 -10.67 4.45
N LYS A 81 -1.05 -9.49 4.46
CA LYS A 81 -1.27 -8.49 5.51
C LYS A 81 -2.64 -7.82 5.37
N LYS A 82 -3.08 -7.49 4.15
CA LYS A 82 -4.42 -6.94 3.86
C LYS A 82 -5.53 -7.88 4.38
N LYS A 83 -5.35 -9.20 4.18
CA LYS A 83 -6.26 -10.24 4.69
C LYS A 83 -6.28 -10.40 6.22
N ARG A 84 -5.23 -9.93 6.93
CA ARG A 84 -5.14 -10.01 8.41
C ARG A 84 -5.57 -8.73 9.13
N THR A 85 -5.60 -7.59 8.43
CA THR A 85 -6.02 -6.30 8.99
C THR A 85 -7.53 -6.09 8.95
N SER A 86 -8.30 -6.97 8.29
CA SER A 86 -9.77 -6.98 8.31
C SER A 86 -10.40 -7.42 9.64
N GLY A 87 -9.60 -7.70 10.67
CA GLY A 87 -10.09 -8.18 11.97
C GLY A 87 -9.24 -7.74 13.16
N SER A 88 -8.88 -6.46 13.25
CA SER A 88 -8.54 -5.82 14.54
C SER A 88 -8.41 -4.31 14.35
N GLY A 89 -9.40 -3.55 14.81
CA GLY A 89 -9.26 -2.12 14.96
C GLY A 89 -8.13 -1.80 15.95
N LYS A 90 -7.19 -0.94 15.52
CA LYS A 90 -6.38 -0.07 16.38
C LYS A 90 -5.66 0.98 15.52
N THR A 91 -6.29 2.15 15.53
CA THR A 91 -5.71 3.49 15.72
C THR A 91 -4.36 3.83 15.08
N GLY A 92 -4.41 4.85 14.23
CA GLY A 92 -3.40 5.91 14.22
C GLY A 92 -2.13 5.62 13.42
N LYS A 93 -2.21 5.76 12.09
CA LYS A 93 -1.07 6.27 11.31
C LYS A 93 -1.57 7.33 10.35
N ARG A 94 -1.04 8.55 10.55
CA ARG A 94 -1.14 9.73 9.70
C ARG A 94 -1.31 9.33 8.24
N ILE A 95 -2.42 9.78 7.67
CA ILE A 95 -2.67 9.86 6.24
C ILE A 95 -1.48 10.63 5.66
N ARG A 96 -0.54 9.90 5.04
CA ARG A 96 0.35 10.53 4.10
C ARG A 96 -0.50 10.73 2.87
N THR A 97 -0.93 11.96 2.65
CA THR A 97 -1.55 12.45 1.43
C THR A 97 -0.55 12.29 0.30
N SER A 98 -0.31 11.06 -0.15
CA SER A 98 0.08 10.84 -1.53
C SER A 98 -1.23 10.90 -2.30
N GLN A 99 -1.57 12.11 -2.73
CA GLN A 99 -2.31 12.32 -3.96
C GLN A 99 -1.78 11.29 -4.96
N PRO A 100 -2.58 10.32 -5.44
CA PRO A 100 -2.25 9.70 -6.70
C PRO A 100 -2.43 10.82 -7.72
N SER A 101 -1.31 11.37 -8.19
CA SER A 101 -1.32 12.20 -9.40
C SER A 101 -2.06 11.41 -10.46
N VAL A 102 -3.20 11.96 -10.88
CA VAL A 102 -4.11 11.47 -11.90
C VAL A 102 -3.38 11.34 -13.23
N THR A 103 -2.61 10.26 -13.36
CA THR A 103 -2.17 9.68 -14.62
C THR A 103 -1.81 8.23 -14.33
N CYS A 104 -2.70 7.30 -14.71
CA CYS A 104 -2.37 6.17 -15.59
C CYS A 104 -3.47 5.10 -15.57
N VAL A 105 -4.06 4.90 -16.75
CA VAL A 105 -4.26 3.58 -17.38
C VAL A 105 -5.12 2.58 -16.58
N TRP A 106 -6.36 2.38 -17.05
CA TRP A 106 -7.33 1.29 -16.81
C TRP A 106 -6.84 0.04 -16.06
N LYS A 107 -6.43 0.19 -14.80
CA LYS A 107 -6.16 -0.97 -13.95
C LYS A 107 -7.50 -1.50 -13.47
N THR A 108 -7.68 -2.82 -13.52
CA THR A 108 -8.88 -3.48 -12.99
C THR A 108 -9.05 -3.05 -11.53
N ILE A 109 -10.04 -2.20 -11.26
CA ILE A 109 -10.32 -1.70 -9.92
C ILE A 109 -10.91 -2.86 -9.12
N ALA A 110 -10.26 -3.26 -8.03
CA ALA A 110 -10.81 -4.28 -7.14
C ALA A 110 -11.98 -3.69 -6.34
N LYS A 111 -12.95 -4.51 -5.93
CA LYS A 111 -14.07 -4.08 -5.07
C LYS A 111 -13.58 -3.28 -3.85
N GLU A 112 -12.49 -3.74 -3.25
CA GLU A 112 -11.85 -3.12 -2.09
C GLU A 112 -11.37 -1.70 -2.37
N ASP A 113 -10.92 -1.41 -3.60
CA ASP A 113 -10.47 -0.07 -3.98
C ASP A 113 -11.66 0.87 -4.21
N VAL A 114 -12.78 0.35 -4.73
CA VAL A 114 -14.04 1.10 -4.84
C VAL A 114 -14.55 1.45 -3.44
N ASP A 115 -14.62 0.48 -2.54
CA ASP A 115 -15.07 0.67 -1.15
C ASP A 115 -14.20 1.73 -0.43
N ASP A 116 -12.88 1.72 -0.63
CA ASP A 116 -11.96 2.72 -0.08
C ASP A 116 -12.20 4.14 -0.64
N ILE A 117 -12.54 4.26 -1.93
CA ILE A 117 -12.88 5.55 -2.55
C ILE A 117 -14.20 6.08 -1.99
N VAL A 118 -15.21 5.23 -1.89
CA VAL A 118 -16.52 5.57 -1.31
C VAL A 118 -16.34 6.00 0.15
N ALA A 119 -15.64 5.21 0.97
CA ALA A 119 -15.36 5.56 2.36
C ALA A 119 -14.62 6.90 2.48
N ARG A 120 -13.64 7.17 1.61
CA ARG A 120 -12.89 8.43 1.61
C ARG A 120 -13.78 9.64 1.37
N PHE A 121 -14.79 9.54 0.49
CA PHE A 121 -15.78 10.59 0.26
C PHE A 121 -16.56 10.89 1.55
N PHE A 122 -17.13 9.86 2.19
CA PHE A 122 -17.85 10.04 3.47
C PHE A 122 -16.99 10.66 4.57
N TYR A 123 -15.75 10.19 4.72
CA TYR A 123 -14.84 10.69 5.74
C TYR A 123 -14.32 12.11 5.46
N ALA A 124 -14.08 12.46 4.20
CA ALA A 124 -13.55 13.78 3.83
C ALA A 124 -14.60 14.88 4.00
N ASP A 125 -15.84 14.58 3.60
CA ASP A 125 -16.94 15.54 3.61
C ASP A 125 -17.79 15.46 4.90
N GLY A 126 -17.42 14.60 5.84
CA GLY A 126 -18.08 14.48 7.14
C GLY A 126 -19.53 13.98 7.05
N LEU A 127 -19.82 13.15 6.05
CA LEU A 127 -21.15 12.62 5.79
C LEU A 127 -21.48 11.45 6.74
N ASP A 128 -22.75 11.33 7.14
CA ASP A 128 -23.22 10.20 7.95
C ASP A 128 -23.24 8.91 7.11
N PHE A 129 -22.69 7.83 7.64
CA PHE A 129 -22.69 6.51 7.01
C PHE A 129 -24.09 5.93 6.84
N ASN A 130 -25.09 6.42 7.58
CA ASN A 130 -26.49 6.05 7.37
C ASN A 130 -27.00 6.35 5.96
N ILE A 131 -26.36 7.29 5.24
CA ILE A 131 -26.69 7.60 3.84
C ILE A 131 -26.53 6.37 2.94
N VAL A 132 -25.60 5.46 3.23
CA VAL A 132 -25.41 4.23 2.42
C VAL A 132 -26.65 3.31 2.47
N ASN A 133 -27.43 3.38 3.55
CA ASN A 133 -28.68 2.63 3.70
C ASN A 133 -29.87 3.36 3.06
N SER A 134 -29.69 4.60 2.62
CA SER A 134 -30.73 5.35 1.93
C SER A 134 -31.02 4.74 0.56
N PRO A 135 -32.30 4.56 0.18
CA PRO A 135 -32.65 4.05 -1.14
C PRO A 135 -32.07 4.89 -2.27
N TYR A 136 -31.96 6.21 -2.07
CA TYR A 136 -31.41 7.16 -3.04
C TYR A 136 -29.93 6.91 -3.35
N PHE A 137 -29.13 6.58 -2.32
CA PHE A 137 -27.70 6.27 -2.51
C PHE A 137 -27.52 4.99 -3.34
N LEU A 138 -28.36 3.98 -3.05
CA LEU A 138 -28.34 2.71 -3.78
C LEU A 138 -28.78 2.89 -5.23
N GLU A 139 -29.84 3.66 -5.49
CA GLU A 139 -30.30 3.98 -6.84
C GLU A 139 -29.25 4.76 -7.63
N MET A 140 -28.66 5.79 -7.04
CA MET A 140 -27.55 6.54 -7.64
C MET A 140 -26.39 5.62 -8.02
N THR A 141 -25.92 4.77 -7.09
CA THR A 141 -24.79 3.87 -7.34
C THR A 141 -25.11 2.85 -8.44
N LYS A 142 -26.34 2.30 -8.46
CA LYS A 142 -26.81 1.38 -9.50
C LYS A 142 -26.88 2.06 -10.87
N ALA A 143 -27.40 3.29 -10.95
CA ALA A 143 -27.51 4.03 -12.19
C ALA A 143 -26.12 4.34 -12.78
N ILE A 144 -25.18 4.79 -11.95
CA ILE A 144 -23.78 5.03 -12.36
C ILE A 144 -23.12 3.73 -12.83
N ALA A 145 -23.29 2.63 -12.10
CA ALA A 145 -22.74 1.34 -12.48
C ALA A 145 -23.34 0.80 -13.80
N ALA A 146 -24.64 1.02 -14.04
CA ALA A 146 -25.32 0.63 -15.26
C ALA A 146 -24.91 1.47 -16.48
N PHE A 147 -24.62 2.77 -16.30
CA PHE A 147 -24.06 3.62 -17.35
C PHE A 147 -22.65 3.14 -17.76
N GLY A 148 -21.85 2.73 -16.77
CA GLY A 148 -20.51 2.20 -17.01
C GLY A 148 -19.44 3.30 -17.20
N PRO A 149 -18.29 2.96 -17.78
CA PRO A 149 -17.19 3.90 -17.94
C PRO A 149 -17.55 5.05 -18.87
N GLY A 150 -17.35 6.29 -18.41
CA GLY A 150 -17.68 7.52 -19.16
C GLY A 150 -18.76 8.38 -18.51
N TYR A 151 -19.37 7.93 -17.41
CA TYR A 151 -20.25 8.79 -16.62
C TYR A 151 -19.47 9.97 -16.04
N GLU A 152 -19.97 11.18 -16.25
CA GLU A 152 -19.42 12.40 -15.66
C GLU A 152 -20.47 13.00 -14.71
N PRO A 153 -20.13 13.22 -13.42
CA PRO A 153 -21.08 13.75 -12.46
C PRO A 153 -21.54 15.16 -12.85
N PRO A 154 -22.79 15.55 -12.54
CA PRO A 154 -23.31 16.87 -12.87
C PRO A 154 -22.51 18.00 -12.22
N THR A 155 -22.36 19.11 -12.92
CA THR A 155 -21.81 20.36 -12.36
C THR A 155 -22.79 20.98 -11.38
N THR A 156 -22.30 21.79 -10.44
CA THR A 156 -23.12 22.44 -9.40
C THR A 156 -24.28 23.26 -9.96
N GLU A 157 -24.07 23.94 -11.09
CA GLU A 157 -25.09 24.73 -11.80
C GLU A 157 -26.26 23.85 -12.28
N LYS A 158 -25.95 22.65 -12.81
CA LYS A 158 -26.99 21.72 -13.26
C LYS A 158 -27.75 21.10 -12.09
N LEU A 159 -27.12 21.00 -10.92
CA LEU A 159 -27.78 20.45 -9.73
C LEU A 159 -28.74 21.45 -9.09
N SER A 160 -28.43 22.76 -9.11
CA SER A 160 -29.34 23.78 -8.58
C SER A 160 -30.59 23.97 -9.42
N ASP A 161 -30.51 23.69 -10.73
CA ASP A 161 -31.65 23.86 -11.64
C ASP A 161 -32.61 22.65 -11.64
N LEU A 162 -32.22 21.55 -10.99
CA LEU A 162 -32.97 20.27 -10.96
C LEU A 162 -33.84 20.11 -9.69
N PHE A 163 -33.81 21.07 -8.78
CA PHE A 163 -34.58 21.10 -7.53
C PHE A 163 -35.27 22.45 -7.33
#